data_AF-A0A497RPW3-F1
#
_entry.id   AF-A0A497RPW3-F1
#
_cell.length_a   1.000
_cell.length_b   1.000
_cell.length_c   1.000
_cell.angle_alpha   90.00
_cell.angle_beta   90.00
_cell.angle_gamma   90.00
#
_symmetry.space_group_name_H-M   'P 1'
#
loop_
_entity.id
_entity.type
_entity.pdbx_description
1 polymer ?
#
loop_
_entity_poly.entity_id
_entity_poly.type
_entity_poly.pdbx_seq_one_letter_code
_entity_poly.pdbx_strand_id
1 'polypeptide(L)'
;MDNPLVAIGLLLIFLGFFVVIVGVLLQVMEQPKGREGPEVRGGAVIFIGPIPIAFGTDKESLIVVSVFMIVLMLVAWLLLSGWR
;
A
#
# COMPACT_ATOMS: atom_id res chain seq x y z
N MET A 1 -24.36 -6.63 -21.79
CA MET A 1 -23.24 -5.68 -21.54
C MET A 1 -23.29 -4.61 -22.64
N ASP A 2 -24.20 -3.66 -22.53
CA ASP A 2 -24.57 -2.78 -23.66
C ASP A 2 -24.61 -1.30 -23.23
N ASN A 3 -24.19 -1.02 -21.98
CA ASN A 3 -24.01 0.33 -21.51
C ASN A 3 -22.53 0.75 -21.70
N PRO A 4 -22.22 1.57 -22.71
CA PRO A 4 -20.84 1.97 -23.02
C PRO A 4 -20.17 2.72 -21.87
N LEU A 5 -20.93 3.36 -20.97
CA LEU A 5 -20.39 4.02 -19.79
C LEU A 5 -19.78 3.03 -18.79
N VAL A 6 -20.39 1.86 -18.63
CA VAL A 6 -19.88 0.82 -17.72
C VAL A 6 -18.57 0.25 -18.23
N ALA A 7 -18.44 0.03 -19.54
CA ALA A 7 -17.20 -0.45 -20.15
C ALA A 7 -16.07 0.58 -20.05
N ILE A 8 -16.36 1.86 -20.29
CA ILE A 8 -15.38 2.95 -20.16
C ILE A 8 -14.95 3.11 -18.71
N GLY A 9 -15.89 3.07 -17.76
CA GLY A 9 -15.57 3.14 -16.32
C GLY A 9 -14.66 2.00 -15.87
N LEU A 10 -14.95 0.78 -16.30
CA LEU A 10 -14.11 -0.39 -16.01
C LEU A 10 -12.71 -0.23 -16.61
N LEU A 11 -12.61 0.24 -17.85
CA LEU A 11 -11.34 0.49 -18.54
C LEU A 11 -10.51 1.55 -17.80
N LEU A 12 -11.14 2.62 -17.30
CA LEU A 12 -10.48 3.67 -16.52
C LEU A 12 -9.93 3.14 -15.19
N ILE A 13 -10.70 2.28 -14.49
CA ILE A 13 -10.25 1.64 -13.24
C ILE A 13 -9.01 0.79 -13.51
N PHE A 14 -9.03 -0.04 -14.56
CA PHE A 14 -7.86 -0.85 -14.94
C PHE A 14 -6.67 0.04 -15.30
N LEU A 15 -6.88 1.09 -16.08
CA LEU A 15 -5.81 2.02 -16.46
C LEU A 15 -5.18 2.68 -15.22
N GLY A 16 -5.99 3.17 -14.28
CA GLY A 16 -5.52 3.74 -13.03
C GLY A 16 -4.74 2.73 -12.19
N PHE A 17 -5.23 1.49 -12.10
CA PHE A 17 -4.54 0.40 -11.42
C PHE A 17 -3.16 0.11 -12.02
N PHE A 18 -3.05 0.04 -13.36
CA PHE A 18 -1.77 -0.16 -14.04
C PHE A 18 -0.81 1.01 -13.82
N VAL A 19 -1.30 2.26 -13.84
CA VAL A 19 -0.46 3.45 -13.57
C VAL A 19 0.11 3.39 -12.14
N VAL A 20 -0.71 3.02 -11.15
CA VAL A 20 -0.24 2.86 -9.76
C VAL A 20 0.82 1.76 -9.67
N ILE A 21 0.58 0.60 -10.29
CA ILE A 21 1.57 -0.51 -10.31
C ILE A 21 2.89 -0.05 -10.92
N VAL A 22 2.85 0.59 -12.09
CA VAL A 22 4.06 1.06 -12.77
C VAL A 22 4.79 2.10 -11.92
N GLY A 23 4.07 3.05 -11.31
CA GLY A 23 4.65 4.05 -10.41
C GLY A 23 5.38 3.41 -9.23
N VAL A 24 4.75 2.43 -8.57
CA VAL A 24 5.36 1.69 -7.46
C VAL A 24 6.57 0.88 -7.93
N LEU A 25 6.49 0.20 -9.08
CA LEU A 25 7.61 -0.57 -9.63
C LEU A 25 8.81 0.33 -9.96
N LEU A 26 8.57 1.48 -10.60
CA LEU A 26 9.63 2.44 -10.91
C LEU A 26 10.28 2.96 -9.62
N GLN A 27 9.49 3.28 -8.60
CA GLN A 27 10.00 3.72 -7.30
C GLN A 27 10.85 2.65 -6.59
N VAL A 28 10.48 1.37 -6.73
CA VAL A 28 11.28 0.25 -6.20
C VAL A 28 12.57 0.04 -7.00
N MET A 29 12.56 0.32 -8.29
CA MET A 29 13.71 0.15 -9.20
C MET A 29 14.69 1.33 -9.15
N GLU A 30 14.27 2.51 -8.70
CA GLU A 30 15.14 3.66 -8.45
C GLU A 30 16.01 3.44 -7.21
N GLN A 31 17.06 2.64 -7.36
CA GLN A 31 18.18 2.60 -6.41
C GLN A 31 19.21 3.69 -6.75
N PRO A 32 19.62 4.55 -5.80
CA PRO A 32 20.74 5.45 -5.98
C PRO A 32 22.01 4.68 -6.35
N LYS A 33 22.48 4.84 -7.60
CA LYS A 33 23.78 4.34 -8.05
C LYS A 33 24.90 5.24 -7.51
N GLY A 34 25.22 5.07 -6.24
CA GLY A 34 26.36 5.70 -5.56
C GLY A 34 27.06 4.66 -4.70
N ARG A 35 28.40 4.65 -4.75
CA ARG A 35 29.26 3.71 -4.01
C ARG A 35 28.98 3.84 -2.51
N GLU A 36 28.83 2.70 -1.82
CA GLU A 36 28.14 2.52 -0.52
C GLU A 36 26.62 2.45 -0.71
N GLY A 37 26.15 1.24 -1.05
CA GLY A 37 24.80 1.00 -1.55
C GLY A 37 23.72 1.53 -0.59
N PRO A 38 22.68 2.21 -1.10
CA PRO A 38 21.60 2.72 -0.27
C PRO A 38 20.92 1.51 0.37
N GLU A 39 20.93 1.45 1.70
CA GLU A 39 20.06 0.54 2.44
C GLU A 39 18.66 0.69 1.85
N VAL A 40 18.12 -0.39 1.29
CA VAL A 40 16.77 -0.38 0.71
C VAL A 40 15.83 0.01 1.84
N ARG A 41 15.36 1.26 1.85
CA ARG A 41 14.45 1.80 2.87
C ARG A 41 13.03 1.51 2.44
N GLY A 42 12.35 0.65 3.19
CA GLY A 42 11.06 0.12 2.80
C GLY A 42 10.44 -0.70 3.92
N GLY A 43 9.13 -0.85 3.88
CA GLY A 43 8.40 -1.55 4.92
C GLY A 43 7.06 -2.06 4.42
N ALA A 44 6.60 -3.11 5.05
CA ALA A 44 5.41 -3.86 4.69
C ALA A 44 4.61 -4.19 5.95
N VAL A 45 3.28 -4.23 5.83
CA VAL A 45 2.40 -4.81 6.86
C VAL A 45 1.84 -6.11 6.33
N ILE A 46 2.00 -7.19 7.09
CA ILE A 46 1.33 -8.47 6.82
C ILE A 46 0.23 -8.64 7.85
N PHE A 47 -0.99 -8.87 7.38
CA PHE A 47 -2.13 -9.20 8.24
C PHE A 47 -2.25 -10.73 8.37
N ILE A 48 -2.02 -11.26 9.57
CA ILE A 48 -2.29 -12.67 9.90
C ILE A 48 -3.55 -12.69 10.77
N GLY A 49 -4.71 -12.85 10.13
CA GLY A 49 -5.99 -12.59 10.78
C GLY A 49 -6.11 -11.11 11.17
N PRO A 50 -6.84 -10.76 12.26
CA PRO A 50 -6.99 -9.37 12.70
C PRO A 50 -5.71 -8.79 13.34
N ILE A 51 -4.61 -9.56 13.40
CA ILE A 51 -3.34 -9.15 13.99
C ILE A 51 -2.42 -8.66 12.86
N PRO A 52 -2.13 -7.35 12.79
CA PRO A 52 -1.18 -6.83 11.82
C PRO A 52 0.27 -6.99 12.32
N ILE A 53 1.20 -7.24 11.40
CA ILE A 53 2.65 -7.38 11.67
C ILE A 53 3.42 -6.41 10.78
N ALA A 54 4.11 -5.44 11.38
CA ALA A 54 4.92 -4.46 10.68
C ALA A 54 6.35 -4.97 10.46
N PHE A 55 6.81 -4.88 9.22
CA PHE A 55 8.19 -5.10 8.80
C PHE A 55 8.73 -3.82 8.18
N GLY A 56 9.96 -3.47 8.49
CA GLY A 56 10.64 -2.33 7.87
C GLY A 56 12.13 -2.52 7.96
N THR A 57 12.82 -2.09 6.92
CA THR A 57 14.28 -2.18 6.78
C THR A 57 15.00 -1.01 7.42
N ASP A 58 14.27 0.07 7.73
CA ASP A 58 14.77 1.26 8.41
C ASP A 58 13.75 1.79 9.44
N LYS A 59 14.24 2.60 10.38
CA LYS A 59 13.43 3.15 11.48
C LYS A 59 12.31 4.06 10.98
N GLU A 60 12.53 4.84 9.93
CA GLU A 60 11.53 5.77 9.40
C GLU A 60 10.38 4.97 8.77
N SER A 61 10.71 3.95 7.98
CA SER A 61 9.71 3.05 7.40
C SER A 61 8.95 2.28 8.48
N LEU A 62 9.62 1.75 9.51
CA LEU A 62 8.93 1.11 10.64
C LEU A 62 7.95 2.06 11.34
N ILE A 63 8.31 3.33 11.53
CA ILE A 63 7.42 4.32 12.14
C ILE A 63 6.20 4.55 11.25
N VAL A 64 6.40 4.80 9.95
CA VAL A 64 5.30 5.04 8.99
C VAL A 64 4.36 3.84 8.93
N VAL A 65 4.92 2.64 8.81
CA VAL A 65 4.19 1.36 8.73
C VAL A 65 3.41 1.09 10.03
N SER A 66 4.00 1.39 11.19
CA SER A 66 3.35 1.24 12.50
C SER A 66 2.19 2.22 12.69
N VAL A 67 2.35 3.48 12.28
CA VAL A 67 1.26 4.47 12.32
C VAL A 67 0.12 4.03 11.42
N PHE A 68 0.45 3.60 10.19
CA PHE A 68 -0.55 3.11 9.23
C PHE A 68 -1.32 1.89 9.78
N MET A 69 -0.62 0.97 10.44
CA MET A 69 -1.20 -0.18 11.12
C MET A 69 -2.18 0.21 12.23
N ILE A 70 -1.83 1.18 13.10
CA ILE A 70 -2.72 1.67 14.16
C ILE A 70 -3.97 2.30 13.56
N VAL A 71 -3.81 3.15 12.54
CA VAL A 71 -4.94 3.80 11.85
C VAL A 71 -5.89 2.77 11.26
N LEU A 72 -5.37 1.76 10.54
CA LEU A 72 -6.19 0.68 9.99
C LEU A 72 -6.94 -0.10 11.08
N MET A 73 -6.30 -0.37 12.21
CA MET A 73 -6.92 -1.09 13.33
C MET A 73 -8.06 -0.28 13.97
N LEU A 74 -7.90 1.04 14.11
CA LEU A 74 -8.94 1.94 14.58
C LEU A 74 -10.12 2.03 13.59
N VAL A 75 -9.82 2.12 12.29
CA VAL A 75 -10.84 2.15 11.23
C VAL A 75 -11.62 0.84 11.19
N ALA A 76 -10.92 -0.31 11.26
CA ALA A 76 -11.55 -1.63 11.33
C ALA A 76 -12.44 -1.76 12.58
N TRP A 77 -11.95 -1.30 13.73
CA TRP A 77 -12.74 -1.29 14.96
C TRP A 77 -13.97 -0.41 14.84
N LEU A 78 -13.86 0.80 14.28
CA LEU A 78 -14.99 1.71 14.08
C LEU A 78 -16.03 1.12 13.11
N LEU A 79 -15.58 0.52 12.00
CA LEU A 79 -16.46 -0.13 11.02
C LEU A 79 -17.19 -1.34 11.63
N LEU A 80 -16.49 -2.17 12.40
CA LEU A 80 -17.08 -3.36 13.03
C LEU A 80 -17.96 -3.02 14.24
N SER A 81 -17.64 -1.96 14.97
CA SER A 81 -18.43 -1.49 16.13
C SER A 81 -19.64 -0.63 15.73
N GLY A 82 -19.56 0.10 14.63
CA GLY A 82 -20.63 0.95 14.10
C GLY A 82 -21.76 0.18 13.40
N TRP A 83 -21.64 -1.14 13.26
CA TRP A 83 -22.68 -2.02 12.69
C TRP A 83 -23.54 -2.72 13.76
N ARG A 84 -23.36 -2.35 15.04
CA ARG A 84 -24.10 -2.88 16.19
C ARG A 84 -25.07 -1.87 16.78
#